data_AF-A0A0B7HGZ7-F1
#
_entry.id   AF-A0A0B7HGZ7-F1
#
_cell.length_a   1.000
_cell.length_b   1.000
_cell.length_c   1.000
_cell.angle_alpha   90.00
_cell.angle_beta   90.00
_cell.angle_gamma   90.00
#
_symmetry.space_group_name_H-M   'P 1'
#
loop_
_entity.id
_entity.type
_entity.pdbx_description
1 polymer ?
#
loop_
_entity_poly.entity_id
_entity_poly.type
_entity_poly.pdbx_seq_one_letter_code
_entity_poly.pdbx_strand_id
1 'polypeptide(L)'
;MIFKPSNKVYKTQEIQGVSIPAIIQNGGYHFVDLDVYENGRVYCWNFHDFEIFKNEIKQEWVVLGIPDGENISIFNLGNWKIKNSKWFFNKNSFINYIESLIREMNPQWKNIYTYVEKKLGEITIGENGEGIIYKEKYPEKPFNNEKTHGKNINLFYKEDRIYHLVKVLLFADRTLQITRLETPFEVGFEEFKKLVAEKKIITNPPKNTIINIYGLGSFTIDKELWSNDIEDILGELEETFRELNNEPTYFELCKKAFNEFKNNPTETNKNQLKEAYERVPEHQRMYLGDMDTKDIEIRMIIYGKEEIENWSHYQLAKELGDELPNIQIPEIKDEEKRNK
;
A
#
# COMPACT_ATOMS: atom_id res chain seq x y z
N MET A 1 -25.34 38.89 -30.72
CA MET A 1 -23.91 38.81 -30.32
C MET A 1 -23.79 37.68 -29.31
N ILE A 2 -22.99 36.64 -29.56
CA ILE A 2 -22.81 35.52 -28.63
C ILE A 2 -21.50 35.77 -27.89
N PHE A 3 -21.59 36.13 -26.60
CA PHE A 3 -20.42 36.29 -25.75
C PHE A 3 -20.00 34.92 -25.22
N LYS A 4 -18.77 34.50 -25.54
CA LYS A 4 -18.18 33.29 -24.94
C LYS A 4 -17.56 33.66 -23.59
N PRO A 5 -17.86 32.93 -22.51
CA PRO A 5 -17.19 33.15 -21.23
C PRO A 5 -15.68 32.87 -21.37
N SER A 6 -14.85 33.80 -20.89
CA SER A 6 -13.38 33.67 -20.88
C SER A 6 -12.86 32.93 -19.64
N ASN A 7 -13.65 32.92 -18.56
CA ASN A 7 -13.23 32.39 -17.28
C ASN A 7 -13.71 30.95 -17.12
N LYS A 8 -12.78 30.09 -16.71
CA LYS A 8 -13.07 28.72 -16.27
C LYS A 8 -12.99 28.69 -14.76
N VAL A 9 -13.95 28.03 -14.12
CA VAL A 9 -14.00 27.82 -12.67
C VAL A 9 -14.23 26.34 -12.40
N TYR A 10 -13.72 25.84 -11.27
CA TYR A 10 -13.99 24.49 -10.78
C TYR A 10 -14.22 24.55 -9.26
N LYS A 11 -14.83 23.49 -8.71
CA LYS A 11 -15.00 23.30 -7.27
C LYS A 11 -14.54 21.91 -6.87
N THR A 12 -13.99 21.79 -5.67
CA THR A 12 -13.75 20.51 -4.99
C THR A 12 -14.78 20.35 -3.88
N GLN A 13 -15.17 19.12 -3.58
CA GLN A 13 -16.10 18.81 -2.49
C GLN A 13 -15.51 17.69 -1.64
N GLU A 14 -15.53 17.88 -0.32
CA GLU A 14 -15.28 16.82 0.66
C GLU A 14 -16.58 16.09 0.96
N ILE A 15 -16.52 14.77 1.07
CA ILE A 15 -17.66 13.89 1.34
C ILE A 15 -17.23 12.97 2.47
N GLN A 16 -18.00 12.91 3.55
CA GLN A 16 -17.65 12.06 4.68
C GLN A 16 -17.88 10.59 4.34
N GLY A 17 -17.03 9.73 4.88
CA GLY A 17 -17.08 8.30 4.63
C GLY A 17 -16.42 7.48 5.72
N VAL A 18 -16.69 6.18 5.69
CA VAL A 18 -16.11 5.16 6.57
C VAL A 18 -15.50 4.05 5.73
N SER A 19 -14.45 3.43 6.26
CA SER A 19 -13.71 2.36 5.58
C SER A 19 -13.92 1.04 6.31
N ILE A 20 -14.36 0.00 5.59
CA ILE A 20 -14.66 -1.32 6.15
C ILE A 20 -13.95 -2.43 5.36
N PRO A 21 -13.64 -3.58 5.97
CA PRO A 21 -13.05 -4.70 5.24
C PRO A 21 -14.03 -5.35 4.26
N ALA A 22 -13.53 -5.72 3.08
CA ALA A 22 -14.25 -6.48 2.06
C ALA A 22 -13.30 -7.41 1.27
N ILE A 23 -13.88 -8.19 0.35
CA ILE A 23 -13.14 -9.09 -0.53
C ILE A 23 -13.58 -8.86 -1.98
N ILE A 24 -12.60 -8.65 -2.87
CA ILE A 24 -12.82 -8.63 -4.33
C ILE A 24 -12.42 -9.98 -4.90
N GLN A 25 -13.25 -10.55 -5.77
CA GLN A 25 -12.92 -11.71 -6.56
C GLN A 25 -12.51 -11.28 -7.98
N ASN A 26 -11.21 -11.27 -8.25
CA ASN A 26 -10.65 -10.97 -9.57
C ASN A 26 -9.39 -11.82 -9.82
N GLY A 27 -9.54 -12.93 -10.56
CA GLY A 27 -8.47 -13.93 -10.75
C GLY A 27 -8.00 -14.64 -9.47
N GLY A 28 -8.61 -14.31 -8.33
CA GLY A 28 -8.29 -14.74 -6.98
C GLY A 28 -9.04 -13.87 -5.97
N TYR A 29 -8.91 -14.14 -4.67
CA TYR A 29 -9.58 -13.37 -3.63
C TYR A 29 -8.63 -12.35 -3.02
N HIS A 30 -8.97 -11.07 -3.15
CA HIS A 30 -8.17 -9.95 -2.67
C HIS A 30 -8.88 -9.29 -1.49
N PHE A 31 -8.20 -9.25 -0.36
CA PHE A 31 -8.60 -8.43 0.78
C PHE A 31 -8.46 -6.95 0.41
N VAL A 32 -9.50 -6.17 0.67
CA VAL A 32 -9.51 -4.73 0.41
C VAL A 32 -10.21 -3.99 1.54
N ASP A 33 -9.89 -2.72 1.68
CA ASP A 33 -10.76 -1.79 2.38
C ASP A 33 -11.73 -1.18 1.37
N LEU A 34 -13.00 -1.13 1.75
CA LEU A 34 -14.11 -0.61 0.98
C LEU A 34 -14.60 0.65 1.68
N ASP A 35 -14.54 1.78 0.97
CA ASP A 35 -14.98 3.07 1.50
C ASP A 35 -16.43 3.32 1.12
N VAL A 36 -17.25 3.62 2.12
CA VAL A 36 -18.67 3.98 1.99
C VAL A 36 -18.81 5.45 2.34
N TYR A 37 -19.48 6.22 1.49
CA TYR A 37 -19.64 7.66 1.67
C TYR A 37 -21.10 8.03 2.03
N GLU A 38 -21.27 9.14 2.75
CA GLU A 38 -22.57 9.64 3.23
C GLU A 38 -23.59 9.92 2.11
N ASN A 39 -23.11 10.15 0.89
CA ASN A 39 -23.93 10.35 -0.29
C ASN A 39 -24.24 9.05 -1.04
N GLY A 40 -23.94 7.89 -0.48
CA GLY A 40 -24.18 6.58 -1.10
C GLY A 40 -23.21 6.21 -2.22
N ARG A 41 -22.07 6.91 -2.34
CA ARG A 41 -20.95 6.44 -3.16
C ARG A 41 -20.20 5.34 -2.43
N VAL A 42 -19.59 4.45 -3.21
CA VAL A 42 -18.78 3.34 -2.72
C VAL A 42 -17.49 3.26 -3.54
N TYR A 43 -16.35 3.17 -2.86
CA TYR A 43 -15.05 2.89 -3.49
C TYR A 43 -14.59 1.48 -3.11
N CYS A 44 -14.43 0.61 -4.11
CA CYS A 44 -13.91 -0.75 -3.96
C CYS A 44 -13.19 -1.14 -5.26
N TRP A 45 -12.02 -0.55 -5.49
CA TRP A 45 -11.28 -0.45 -6.77
C TRP A 45 -11.98 0.38 -7.85
N ASN A 46 -13.31 0.34 -7.92
CA ASN A 46 -14.11 1.27 -8.71
C ASN A 46 -14.87 2.23 -7.80
N PHE A 47 -15.07 3.47 -8.27
CA PHE A 47 -15.86 4.47 -7.55
C PHE A 47 -17.27 4.55 -8.13
N HIS A 48 -18.20 3.83 -7.52
CA HIS A 48 -19.57 3.64 -8.02
C HIS A 48 -20.61 4.19 -7.05
N ASP A 49 -21.87 4.22 -7.49
CA ASP A 49 -23.00 4.46 -6.59
C ASP A 49 -23.46 3.15 -5.94
N PHE A 50 -24.33 3.28 -4.94
CA PHE A 50 -24.79 2.13 -4.17
C PHE A 50 -25.62 1.12 -4.98
N GLU A 51 -26.35 1.53 -6.02
CA GLU A 51 -27.14 0.60 -6.85
C GLU A 51 -26.25 -0.22 -7.79
N ILE A 52 -25.23 0.40 -8.39
CA ILE A 52 -24.20 -0.30 -9.15
C ILE A 52 -23.44 -1.25 -8.23
N PHE A 53 -23.08 -0.81 -7.03
CA PHE A 53 -22.40 -1.64 -6.04
C PHE A 53 -23.22 -2.87 -5.63
N LYS A 54 -24.55 -2.73 -5.45
CA LYS A 54 -25.44 -3.88 -5.24
C LYS A 54 -25.37 -4.88 -6.39
N ASN A 55 -25.19 -4.42 -7.62
CA ASN A 55 -25.00 -5.31 -8.77
C ASN A 55 -23.62 -5.98 -8.74
N GLU A 56 -22.55 -5.30 -8.33
CA GLU A 56 -21.22 -5.90 -8.14
C GLU A 56 -21.22 -7.05 -7.13
N ILE A 57 -22.01 -6.95 -6.05
CA ILE A 57 -22.23 -8.06 -5.11
C ILE A 57 -23.01 -9.21 -5.75
N LYS A 58 -24.03 -8.89 -6.57
CA LYS A 58 -24.83 -9.92 -7.27
C LYS A 58 -23.96 -10.72 -8.24
N GLN A 59 -23.09 -10.03 -8.99
CA GLN A 59 -22.16 -10.58 -9.97
C GLN A 59 -20.88 -11.15 -9.37
N GLU A 60 -20.75 -11.14 -8.03
CA GLU A 60 -19.60 -11.72 -7.33
C GLU A 60 -18.26 -11.04 -7.67
N TRP A 61 -18.30 -9.77 -8.07
CA TRP A 61 -17.10 -8.92 -8.07
C TRP A 61 -16.67 -8.63 -6.64
N VAL A 62 -17.61 -8.22 -5.78
CA VAL A 62 -17.43 -8.15 -4.33
C VAL A 62 -18.08 -9.38 -3.71
N VAL A 63 -17.28 -10.16 -2.99
CA VAL A 63 -17.71 -11.39 -2.34
C VAL A 63 -17.64 -11.25 -0.83
N LEU A 64 -18.34 -12.16 -0.15
CA LEU A 64 -18.64 -12.04 1.29
C LEU A 64 -17.93 -13.10 2.10
N GLY A 65 -17.03 -13.82 1.44
CA GLY A 65 -16.26 -14.88 2.01
C GLY A 65 -15.39 -15.53 0.94
N ILE A 66 -14.35 -16.19 1.43
CA ILE A 66 -13.42 -16.97 0.63
C ILE A 66 -13.69 -18.44 0.96
N PRO A 67 -13.92 -19.31 -0.04
CA PRO A 67 -14.09 -20.74 0.19
C PRO A 67 -12.87 -21.39 0.84
N ASP A 68 -13.10 -22.44 1.63
CA ASP A 68 -11.99 -23.21 2.20
C ASP A 68 -11.16 -23.88 1.08
N GLY A 69 -9.84 -23.81 1.22
CA GLY A 69 -8.90 -24.29 0.22
C GLY A 69 -8.49 -23.25 -0.82
N GLU A 70 -9.13 -22.08 -0.86
CA GLU A 70 -8.73 -20.95 -1.69
C GLU A 70 -7.68 -20.07 -1.01
N ASN A 71 -7.11 -19.15 -1.77
CA ASN A 71 -6.11 -18.21 -1.30
C ASN A 71 -6.70 -16.84 -1.02
N ILE A 72 -6.29 -16.20 0.09
CA ILE A 72 -6.47 -14.77 0.34
C ILE A 72 -5.19 -14.03 -0.02
N SER A 73 -5.32 -12.98 -0.83
CA SER A 73 -4.27 -12.03 -1.19
C SER A 73 -4.47 -10.75 -0.40
N ILE A 74 -3.45 -10.28 0.32
CA ILE A 74 -3.48 -9.03 1.08
C ILE A 74 -2.40 -8.12 0.51
N PHE A 75 -2.82 -6.99 -0.05
CA PHE A 75 -1.92 -6.06 -0.72
C PHE A 75 -0.80 -5.61 0.21
N ASN A 76 0.43 -5.65 -0.32
CA ASN A 76 1.67 -5.29 0.38
C ASN A 76 1.91 -6.06 1.70
N LEU A 77 1.36 -7.27 1.83
CA LEU A 77 1.56 -8.11 3.03
C LEU A 77 1.85 -9.57 2.67
N GLY A 78 1.01 -10.22 1.84
CA GLY A 78 1.23 -11.61 1.47
C GLY A 78 0.04 -12.34 0.87
N ASN A 79 0.22 -13.64 0.67
CA ASN A 79 -0.79 -14.55 0.15
C ASN A 79 -0.80 -15.89 0.91
N TRP A 80 -1.99 -16.32 1.36
CA TRP A 80 -2.15 -17.55 2.15
C TRP A 80 -3.33 -18.38 1.66
N LYS A 81 -3.16 -19.69 1.64
CA LYS A 81 -4.25 -20.65 1.54
C LYS A 81 -4.95 -20.76 2.89
N ILE A 82 -6.28 -20.71 2.88
CA ILE A 82 -7.10 -20.68 4.10
C ILE A 82 -7.98 -21.92 4.26
N LYS A 83 -8.46 -22.15 5.49
CA LYS A 83 -9.46 -23.18 5.84
C LYS A 83 -10.28 -22.78 7.06
N ASN A 84 -11.32 -23.55 7.38
CA ASN A 84 -12.20 -23.32 8.53
C ASN A 84 -12.76 -21.89 8.58
N SER A 85 -13.12 -21.35 7.42
CA SER A 85 -13.59 -19.97 7.29
C SER A 85 -14.99 -19.78 7.88
N LYS A 86 -15.21 -18.61 8.48
CA LYS A 86 -16.48 -18.18 9.08
C LYS A 86 -16.70 -16.72 8.75
N TRP A 87 -17.66 -16.43 7.89
CA TRP A 87 -17.96 -15.09 7.41
C TRP A 87 -19.28 -14.58 7.98
N PHE A 88 -19.34 -13.29 8.32
CA PHE A 88 -20.50 -12.73 9.01
C PHE A 88 -21.69 -12.42 8.09
N PHE A 89 -21.44 -12.24 6.79
CA PHE A 89 -22.44 -11.73 5.88
C PHE A 89 -22.83 -12.69 4.75
N ASN A 90 -24.08 -12.59 4.33
CA ASN A 90 -24.57 -12.98 3.01
C ASN A 90 -24.93 -11.73 2.18
N LYS A 91 -25.29 -11.90 0.91
CA LYS A 91 -25.52 -10.79 -0.05
C LYS A 91 -26.49 -9.76 0.51
N ASN A 92 -27.60 -10.20 1.12
CA ASN A 92 -28.60 -9.29 1.66
C ASN A 92 -28.13 -8.60 2.94
N SER A 93 -27.51 -9.33 3.87
CA SER A 93 -27.05 -8.73 5.12
C SER A 93 -25.90 -7.74 4.92
N PHE A 94 -25.01 -7.98 3.94
CA PHE A 94 -23.94 -7.04 3.62
C PHE A 94 -24.50 -5.76 2.99
N ILE A 95 -25.41 -5.87 2.03
CA ILE A 95 -26.09 -4.70 1.45
C ILE A 95 -26.79 -3.89 2.55
N ASN A 96 -27.52 -4.55 3.45
CA ASN A 96 -28.19 -3.87 4.57
C ASN A 96 -27.18 -3.21 5.52
N TYR A 97 -26.01 -3.81 5.74
CA TYR A 97 -24.96 -3.22 6.55
C TYR A 97 -24.40 -1.95 5.90
N ILE A 98 -24.07 -1.96 4.61
CA ILE A 98 -23.64 -0.74 3.88
C ILE A 98 -24.71 0.34 3.94
N GLU A 99 -25.99 -0.02 3.74
CA GLU A 99 -27.09 0.92 3.85
C GLU A 99 -27.16 1.54 5.25
N SER A 100 -26.93 0.74 6.30
CA SER A 100 -26.92 1.23 7.68
C SER A 100 -25.79 2.24 7.93
N LEU A 101 -24.60 2.02 7.36
CA LEU A 101 -23.48 2.96 7.44
C LEU A 101 -23.80 4.29 6.75
N ILE A 102 -24.42 4.23 5.56
CA ILE A 102 -24.87 5.45 4.86
C ILE A 102 -25.92 6.17 5.70
N ARG A 103 -26.87 5.45 6.31
CA ARG A 103 -27.91 6.05 7.17
C ARG A 103 -27.34 6.64 8.46
N GLU A 104 -26.28 6.05 9.01
CA GLU A 104 -25.62 6.60 10.20
C GLU A 104 -25.00 7.96 9.90
N MET A 105 -24.29 8.09 8.77
CA MET A 105 -23.70 9.37 8.34
C MET A 105 -24.74 10.35 7.77
N ASN A 106 -25.79 9.85 7.12
CA ASN A 106 -26.85 10.62 6.48
C ASN A 106 -28.25 10.10 6.86
N PRO A 107 -28.72 10.40 8.09
CA PRO A 107 -29.99 9.86 8.61
C PRO A 107 -31.23 10.25 7.80
N GLN A 108 -31.15 11.37 7.08
CA GLN A 108 -32.26 11.87 6.24
C GLN A 108 -32.24 11.30 4.82
N TRP A 109 -31.21 10.52 4.46
CA TRP A 109 -31.04 9.95 3.12
C TRP A 109 -31.15 11.01 2.00
N LYS A 110 -30.56 12.19 2.24
CA LYS A 110 -30.61 13.33 1.30
C LYS A 110 -29.38 13.38 0.42
N ASN A 111 -29.51 13.92 -0.78
CA ASN A 111 -28.40 14.08 -1.74
C ASN A 111 -27.67 12.77 -2.04
N ILE A 112 -28.39 11.64 -2.02
CA ILE A 112 -27.85 10.35 -2.43
C ILE A 112 -27.55 10.40 -3.91
N TYR A 113 -26.32 10.06 -4.25
CA TYR A 113 -25.84 10.04 -5.60
C TYR A 113 -26.46 8.86 -6.35
N THR A 114 -27.00 9.13 -7.52
CA THR A 114 -27.42 8.13 -8.49
C THR A 114 -26.64 8.40 -9.76
N TYR A 115 -25.87 7.43 -10.21
CA TYR A 115 -25.00 7.57 -11.36
C TYR A 115 -25.79 7.94 -12.60
N VAL A 116 -25.27 8.92 -13.33
CA VAL A 116 -25.72 9.29 -14.66
C VAL A 116 -24.50 9.20 -15.56
N GLU A 117 -24.47 8.20 -16.43
CA GLU A 117 -23.40 8.02 -17.41
C GLU A 117 -23.34 9.26 -18.31
N LYS A 118 -22.24 10.03 -18.24
CA LYS A 118 -22.02 11.14 -19.15
C LYS A 118 -21.14 10.66 -20.31
N LYS A 119 -21.77 10.42 -21.46
CA LYS A 119 -21.05 10.14 -22.72
C LYS A 119 -20.73 11.44 -23.46
N LEU A 120 -19.49 11.59 -23.91
CA LEU A 120 -19.07 12.62 -24.85
C LEU A 120 -18.47 11.93 -26.09
N GLY A 121 -19.32 11.65 -27.09
CA GLY A 121 -18.94 10.78 -28.21
C GLY A 121 -18.72 9.36 -27.72
N GLU A 122 -17.54 8.79 -27.98
CA GLU A 122 -17.13 7.45 -27.53
C GLU A 122 -16.51 7.44 -26.12
N ILE A 123 -16.33 8.62 -25.50
CA ILE A 123 -15.69 8.74 -24.18
C ILE A 123 -16.75 8.70 -23.08
N THR A 124 -16.69 7.70 -22.20
CA THR A 124 -17.44 7.68 -20.94
C THR A 124 -16.69 8.52 -19.90
N ILE A 125 -17.35 9.56 -19.41
CA ILE A 125 -16.84 10.39 -18.31
C ILE A 125 -17.41 9.84 -17.01
N GLY A 126 -16.56 9.20 -16.21
CA GLY A 126 -16.83 8.83 -14.84
C GLY A 126 -16.17 9.79 -13.85
N GLU A 127 -16.56 9.74 -12.59
CA GLU A 127 -15.81 10.36 -11.51
C GLU A 127 -14.97 9.27 -10.83
N ASN A 128 -13.77 9.62 -10.40
CA ASN A 128 -12.94 8.76 -9.55
C ASN A 128 -12.80 9.41 -8.17
N GLY A 129 -12.64 8.59 -7.14
CA GLY A 129 -12.49 9.03 -5.77
C GLY A 129 -11.91 7.90 -4.93
N GLU A 130 -10.83 8.20 -4.22
CA GLU A 130 -10.20 7.30 -3.25
C GLU A 130 -10.29 7.97 -1.88
N GLY A 131 -10.54 7.17 -0.83
CA GLY A 131 -10.61 7.67 0.53
C GLY A 131 -9.26 8.19 1.00
N ILE A 132 -9.25 9.37 1.62
CA ILE A 132 -8.06 9.91 2.27
C ILE A 132 -8.16 9.59 3.76
N ILE A 133 -7.20 8.81 4.27
CA ILE A 133 -7.06 8.58 5.71
C ILE A 133 -6.64 9.88 6.38
N TYR A 134 -7.31 10.22 7.47
CA TYR A 134 -6.97 11.39 8.26
C TYR A 134 -7.14 11.12 9.76
N LYS A 135 -6.46 11.92 10.57
CA LYS A 135 -6.81 12.12 11.97
C LYS A 135 -7.11 13.58 12.24
N GLU A 136 -7.95 13.79 13.23
CA GLU A 136 -8.38 15.08 13.69
C GLU A 136 -7.52 15.56 14.86
N LYS A 137 -7.12 16.82 14.84
CA LYS A 137 -6.33 17.41 15.93
C LYS A 137 -7.15 17.61 17.20
N TYR A 138 -8.44 17.94 17.04
CA TYR A 138 -9.37 18.23 18.13
C TYR A 138 -10.71 17.51 17.90
N PRO A 139 -10.79 16.17 18.03
CA PRO A 139 -11.97 15.39 17.62
C PRO A 139 -13.28 15.82 18.31
N GLU A 140 -13.19 16.52 19.43
CA GLU A 140 -14.33 17.15 20.11
C GLU A 140 -14.91 18.37 19.39
N LYS A 141 -14.20 18.93 18.39
CA LYS A 141 -14.60 20.12 17.64
C LYS A 141 -15.20 19.72 16.29
N PRO A 142 -16.52 19.85 16.10
CA PRO A 142 -17.20 19.38 14.89
C PRO A 142 -16.95 20.25 13.64
N PHE A 143 -16.31 21.42 13.76
CA PHE A 143 -16.12 22.36 12.65
C PHE A 143 -14.69 22.88 12.59
N ASN A 144 -14.17 23.04 11.36
CA ASN A 144 -12.84 23.57 11.05
C ASN A 144 -11.71 22.88 11.83
N ASN A 145 -11.86 21.57 12.03
CA ASN A 145 -10.81 20.77 12.63
C ASN A 145 -9.65 20.62 11.65
N GLU A 146 -8.44 20.76 12.15
CA GLU A 146 -7.25 20.53 11.35
C GLU A 146 -7.13 19.02 11.13
N LYS A 147 -7.13 18.61 9.86
CA LYS A 147 -6.96 17.21 9.45
C LYS A 147 -5.50 16.97 9.10
N THR A 148 -4.90 15.97 9.73
CA THR A 148 -3.59 15.45 9.34
C THR A 148 -3.83 14.22 8.49
N HIS A 149 -3.44 14.27 7.22
CA HIS A 149 -3.52 13.12 6.33
C HIS A 149 -2.52 12.06 6.76
N GLY A 150 -2.90 10.80 6.59
CA GLY A 150 -2.07 9.65 6.91
C GLY A 150 -1.96 8.68 5.74
N LYS A 151 -1.04 7.73 5.90
CA LYS A 151 -0.95 6.53 5.07
C LYS A 151 -1.35 5.31 5.88
N ASN A 152 -1.40 4.15 5.24
CA ASN A 152 -1.76 2.93 5.94
C ASN A 152 -1.05 1.69 5.38
N ILE A 153 -1.00 0.66 6.20
CA ILE A 153 -0.55 -0.69 5.82
C ILE A 153 -1.36 -1.75 6.56
N ASN A 154 -1.45 -2.96 5.99
CA ASN A 154 -2.04 -4.11 6.67
C ASN A 154 -0.95 -4.93 7.38
N LEU A 155 -1.21 -5.37 8.61
CA LEU A 155 -0.34 -6.28 9.36
C LEU A 155 -1.19 -7.23 10.22
N PHE A 156 -0.56 -8.20 10.89
CA PHE A 156 -1.23 -9.02 11.88
C PHE A 156 -0.85 -8.61 13.30
N TYR A 157 -1.85 -8.40 14.15
CA TYR A 157 -1.68 -8.17 15.58
C TYR A 157 -2.11 -9.40 16.38
N LYS A 158 -1.25 -9.86 17.28
CA LYS A 158 -1.50 -11.01 18.15
C LYS A 158 -2.16 -10.56 19.45
N GLU A 159 -3.34 -11.10 19.71
CA GLU A 159 -4.03 -11.01 20.99
C GLU A 159 -4.27 -12.44 21.50
N ASP A 160 -3.57 -12.81 22.57
CA ASP A 160 -3.53 -14.17 23.12
C ASP A 160 -3.14 -15.26 22.09
N ARG A 161 -4.12 -16.03 21.62
CA ARG A 161 -3.97 -17.14 20.66
C ARG A 161 -4.58 -16.83 19.29
N ILE A 162 -5.14 -15.63 19.13
CA ILE A 162 -5.80 -15.18 17.92
C ILE A 162 -4.94 -14.08 17.30
N TYR A 163 -4.89 -14.06 15.98
CA TYR A 163 -4.28 -12.98 15.22
C TYR A 163 -5.38 -12.16 14.58
N HIS A 164 -5.24 -10.86 14.59
CA HIS A 164 -6.16 -9.91 13.97
C HIS A 164 -5.48 -9.32 12.75
N LEU A 165 -6.14 -9.35 11.59
CA LEU A 165 -5.67 -8.57 10.45
C LEU A 165 -5.99 -7.11 10.73
N VAL A 166 -4.99 -6.34 11.13
CA VAL A 166 -5.13 -4.94 11.51
C VAL A 166 -4.75 -4.02 10.36
N LYS A 167 -5.29 -2.80 10.42
CA LYS A 167 -4.86 -1.68 9.56
C LYS A 167 -4.09 -0.71 10.44
N VAL A 168 -2.81 -0.50 10.12
CA VAL A 168 -1.94 0.44 10.82
C VAL A 168 -1.96 1.75 10.05
N LEU A 169 -2.46 2.82 10.67
CA LEU A 169 -2.47 4.17 10.10
C LEU A 169 -1.24 4.92 10.57
N LEU A 170 -0.54 5.58 9.65
CA LEU A 170 0.70 6.33 9.89
C LEU A 170 0.45 7.82 9.70
N PHE A 171 0.96 8.63 10.62
CA PHE A 171 0.85 10.09 10.56
C PHE A 171 2.21 10.79 10.65
N ALA A 172 2.27 12.03 10.16
CA ALA A 172 3.53 12.80 10.08
C ALA A 172 4.24 12.97 11.43
N ASP A 173 3.49 13.02 12.53
CA ASP A 173 4.03 13.12 13.90
C ASP A 173 4.59 11.79 14.47
N ARG A 174 4.76 10.77 13.62
CA ARG A 174 5.29 9.44 13.96
C ARG A 174 4.42 8.65 14.95
N THR A 175 3.15 9.00 15.02
CA THR A 175 2.13 8.17 15.68
C THR A 175 1.61 7.11 14.71
N LEU A 176 1.32 5.93 15.25
CA LEU A 176 0.69 4.83 14.53
C LEU A 176 -0.60 4.44 15.25
N GLN A 177 -1.70 4.38 14.52
CA GLN A 177 -2.98 3.88 15.03
C GLN A 177 -3.23 2.47 14.53
N ILE A 178 -3.37 1.51 15.44
CA ILE A 178 -3.70 0.13 15.14
C ILE A 178 -5.22 0.01 15.19
N THR A 179 -5.82 -0.17 14.01
CA THR A 179 -7.27 -0.20 13.82
C THR A 179 -7.72 -1.56 13.28
N ARG A 180 -9.01 -1.71 12.96
CA ARG A 180 -9.66 -3.01 12.66
C ARG A 180 -9.60 -3.97 13.87
N LEU A 181 -9.88 -3.41 15.04
CA LEU A 181 -10.03 -4.06 16.34
C LEU A 181 -11.29 -3.54 17.03
N GLU A 182 -11.82 -4.28 18.01
CA GLU A 182 -12.92 -3.80 18.85
C GLU A 182 -12.53 -2.53 19.61
N THR A 183 -11.31 -2.50 20.15
CA THR A 183 -10.71 -1.33 20.78
C THR A 183 -9.41 -0.96 20.06
N PRO A 184 -9.45 -0.05 19.07
CA PRO A 184 -8.25 0.49 18.45
C PRO A 184 -7.37 1.20 19.47
N PHE A 185 -6.07 1.24 19.22
CA PHE A 185 -5.11 1.91 20.09
C PHE A 185 -4.02 2.61 19.28
N GLU A 186 -3.35 3.57 19.93
CA GLU A 186 -2.28 4.37 19.32
C GLU A 186 -0.95 4.10 20.04
N VAL A 187 0.13 4.05 19.27
CA VAL A 187 1.50 3.91 19.77
C VAL A 187 2.45 4.84 18.99
N GLY A 188 3.56 5.21 19.62
CA GLY A 188 4.69 5.82 18.90
C GLY A 188 5.52 4.76 18.16
N PHE A 189 6.31 5.19 17.17
CA PHE A 189 7.11 4.27 16.36
C PHE A 189 8.10 3.40 17.15
N GLU A 190 8.72 3.92 18.21
CA GLU A 190 9.60 3.11 19.07
C GLU A 190 8.85 2.00 19.80
N GLU A 191 7.62 2.28 20.25
CA GLU A 191 6.78 1.26 20.90
C GLU A 191 6.26 0.25 19.87
N PHE A 192 5.93 0.70 18.66
CA PHE A 192 5.59 -0.20 17.55
C PHE A 192 6.73 -1.20 17.25
N LYS A 193 7.99 -0.73 17.20
CA LYS A 193 9.15 -1.61 17.03
C LYS A 193 9.30 -2.62 18.17
N LYS A 194 8.96 -2.24 19.41
CA LYS A 194 8.91 -3.22 20.52
C LYS A 194 7.83 -4.26 20.31
N LEU A 195 6.62 -3.88 19.87
CA LEU A 195 5.56 -4.83 19.55
C LEU A 195 5.98 -5.82 18.45
N VAL A 196 6.75 -5.35 17.46
CA VAL A 196 7.37 -6.21 16.44
C VAL A 196 8.40 -7.16 17.06
N ALA A 197 9.32 -6.64 17.89
CA ALA A 197 10.33 -7.46 18.57
C ALA A 197 9.73 -8.53 19.50
N GLU A 198 8.59 -8.21 20.13
CA GLU A 198 7.80 -9.12 20.96
C GLU A 198 6.96 -10.12 20.15
N LYS A 199 6.99 -10.04 18.80
CA LYS A 199 6.15 -10.84 17.87
C LYS A 199 4.65 -10.67 18.13
N LYS A 200 4.25 -9.50 18.62
CA LYS A 200 2.84 -9.08 18.69
C LYS A 200 2.37 -8.49 17.38
N ILE A 201 3.23 -7.79 16.66
CA ILE A 201 2.97 -7.35 15.28
C ILE A 201 3.87 -8.16 14.35
N ILE A 202 3.27 -8.83 13.37
CA ILE A 202 3.98 -9.70 12.42
C ILE A 202 3.38 -9.60 11.01
N THR A 203 4.15 -10.01 10.01
CA THR A 203 3.70 -10.15 8.62
C THR A 203 3.17 -11.54 8.29
N ASN A 204 3.69 -12.58 8.96
CA ASN A 204 3.36 -13.98 8.66
C ASN A 204 2.93 -14.78 9.89
N PRO A 205 1.63 -15.01 10.08
CA PRO A 205 1.12 -15.81 11.19
C PRO A 205 1.49 -17.30 11.06
N PRO A 206 1.73 -18.01 12.18
CA PRO A 206 2.02 -19.44 12.14
C PRO A 206 0.89 -20.26 11.50
N LYS A 207 1.26 -21.38 10.87
CA LYS A 207 0.29 -22.35 10.34
C LYS A 207 -0.69 -22.81 11.41
N ASN A 208 -1.95 -23.04 11.03
CA ASN A 208 -3.06 -23.44 11.88
C ASN A 208 -3.45 -22.42 12.95
N THR A 209 -3.11 -21.14 12.78
CA THR A 209 -3.60 -20.05 13.63
C THR A 209 -4.88 -19.45 13.06
N ILE A 210 -5.73 -18.95 13.96
CA ILE A 210 -6.97 -18.26 13.60
C ILE A 210 -6.65 -16.79 13.35
N ILE A 211 -7.05 -16.33 12.17
CA ILE A 211 -7.06 -14.93 11.78
C ILE A 211 -8.48 -14.39 11.92
N ASN A 212 -8.63 -13.31 12.65
CA ASN A 212 -9.86 -12.53 12.76
C ASN A 212 -9.72 -11.24 11.94
N ILE A 213 -10.73 -10.94 11.14
CA ILE A 213 -10.89 -9.65 10.45
C ILE A 213 -12.10 -8.99 11.09
N TYR A 214 -11.85 -8.01 11.96
CA TYR A 214 -12.91 -7.31 12.68
C TYR A 214 -13.90 -6.69 11.69
N GLY A 215 -15.19 -7.03 11.84
CA GLY A 215 -16.24 -6.57 10.94
C GLY A 215 -16.38 -7.33 9.61
N LEU A 216 -15.71 -8.49 9.42
CA LEU A 216 -15.88 -9.33 8.21
C LEU A 216 -16.02 -10.82 8.51
N GLY A 217 -15.14 -11.37 9.36
CA GLY A 217 -15.14 -12.79 9.67
C GLY A 217 -13.79 -13.32 10.16
N SER A 218 -13.62 -14.63 10.11
CA SER A 218 -12.39 -15.30 10.53
C SER A 218 -12.07 -16.50 9.66
N PHE A 219 -10.80 -16.92 9.66
CA PHE A 219 -10.34 -18.13 8.99
C PHE A 219 -9.09 -18.68 9.67
N THR A 220 -8.66 -19.87 9.29
CA THR A 220 -7.40 -20.47 9.73
C THR A 220 -6.38 -20.49 8.60
N ILE A 221 -5.12 -20.15 8.90
CA ILE A 221 -4.03 -20.30 7.93
C ILE A 221 -3.74 -21.79 7.70
N ASP A 222 -3.88 -22.25 6.46
CA ASP A 222 -3.46 -23.59 6.07
C ASP A 222 -2.01 -23.63 5.60
N LYS A 223 -1.66 -22.71 4.70
CA LYS A 223 -0.33 -22.62 4.11
C LYS A 223 -0.04 -21.19 3.65
N GLU A 224 1.14 -20.69 4.00
CA GLU A 224 1.73 -19.51 3.38
C GLU A 224 2.22 -19.83 1.96
N LEU A 225 1.89 -18.96 1.00
CA LEU A 225 2.50 -18.98 -0.32
C LEU A 225 3.70 -18.04 -0.38
N TRP A 226 3.49 -16.79 0.05
CA TRP A 226 4.54 -15.79 0.22
C TRP A 226 4.06 -14.70 1.20
N SER A 227 4.99 -14.01 1.83
CA SER A 227 4.74 -12.82 2.64
C SER A 227 5.95 -11.89 2.59
N ASN A 228 5.73 -10.61 2.87
CA ASN A 228 6.83 -9.64 3.01
C ASN A 228 7.52 -9.83 4.37
N ASP A 229 8.82 -9.59 4.41
CA ASP A 229 9.57 -9.61 5.66
C ASP A 229 9.23 -8.40 6.54
N ILE A 230 9.20 -8.60 7.85
CA ILE A 230 8.82 -7.54 8.78
C ILE A 230 9.86 -6.40 8.84
N GLU A 231 11.14 -6.67 8.59
CA GLU A 231 12.18 -5.65 8.56
C GLU A 231 12.08 -4.79 7.29
N ASP A 232 11.73 -5.39 6.15
CA ASP A 232 11.40 -4.64 4.93
C ASP A 232 10.21 -3.71 5.17
N ILE A 233 9.15 -4.22 5.81
CA ILE A 233 8.00 -3.40 6.19
C ILE A 233 8.42 -2.26 7.12
N LEU A 234 9.27 -2.50 8.13
CA LEU A 234 9.76 -1.43 9.00
C LEU A 234 10.52 -0.34 8.21
N GLY A 235 11.32 -0.73 7.22
CA GLY A 235 11.95 0.19 6.27
C GLY A 235 10.94 1.02 5.48
N GLU A 236 9.88 0.39 4.96
CA GLU A 236 8.79 1.09 4.27
C GLU A 236 8.04 2.08 5.18
N LEU A 237 7.86 1.76 6.47
CA LEU A 237 7.25 2.69 7.42
C LEU A 237 8.14 3.91 7.64
N GLU A 238 9.46 3.75 7.71
CA GLU A 238 10.40 4.88 7.79
C GLU A 238 10.32 5.77 6.55
N GLU A 239 10.29 5.20 5.36
CA GLU A 239 10.10 5.97 4.12
C GLU A 239 8.75 6.69 4.11
N THR A 240 7.69 6.01 4.54
CA THR A 240 6.35 6.61 4.68
C THR A 240 6.36 7.82 5.62
N PHE A 241 7.08 7.76 6.75
CA PHE A 241 7.22 8.93 7.63
C PHE A 241 7.99 10.08 6.98
N ARG A 242 9.02 9.79 6.17
CA ARG A 242 9.73 10.83 5.41
C ARG A 242 8.80 11.52 4.43
N GLU A 243 8.05 10.74 3.64
CA GLU A 243 7.07 11.25 2.70
C GLU A 243 6.00 12.12 3.37
N LEU A 244 5.43 11.64 4.49
CA LEU A 244 4.44 12.39 5.26
C LEU A 244 4.99 13.72 5.83
N ASN A 245 6.30 13.81 6.05
CA ASN A 245 6.98 15.02 6.51
C ASN A 245 7.59 15.87 5.38
N ASN A 246 7.37 15.49 4.11
CA ASN A 246 8.03 16.09 2.93
C ASN A 246 9.58 16.10 3.04
N GLU A 247 10.13 15.09 3.70
CA GLU A 247 11.57 14.82 3.70
C GLU A 247 11.94 13.95 2.50
N PRO A 248 13.17 14.09 1.96
CA PRO A 248 13.64 13.18 0.92
C PRO A 248 13.58 11.72 1.37
N THR A 249 12.99 10.86 0.53
CA THR A 249 12.89 9.41 0.79
C THR A 249 14.25 8.73 0.70
N TYR A 250 14.41 7.51 1.22
CA TYR A 250 15.68 6.80 1.06
C TYR A 250 15.94 6.50 -0.42
N PHE A 251 14.89 6.22 -1.19
CA PHE A 251 14.95 6.14 -2.64
C PHE A 251 15.53 7.40 -3.30
N GLU A 252 15.04 8.59 -2.95
CA GLU A 252 15.55 9.87 -3.47
C GLU A 252 16.98 10.18 -3.02
N LEU A 253 17.30 9.88 -1.76
CA LEU A 253 18.65 10.03 -1.21
C LEU A 253 19.65 9.11 -1.91
N CYS A 254 19.26 7.87 -2.21
CA CYS A 254 20.09 6.94 -2.97
C CYS A 254 20.31 7.42 -4.41
N LYS A 255 19.26 7.90 -5.10
CA LYS A 255 19.40 8.50 -6.45
C LYS A 255 20.31 9.72 -6.43
N LYS A 256 20.24 10.55 -5.39
CA LYS A 256 21.13 11.69 -5.20
C LYS A 256 22.58 11.25 -5.00
N ALA A 257 22.84 10.30 -4.09
CA ALA A 257 24.18 9.76 -3.84
C ALA A 257 24.77 9.10 -5.10
N PHE A 258 23.92 8.44 -5.88
CA PHE A 258 24.32 7.83 -7.15
C PHE A 258 24.75 8.87 -8.19
N ASN A 259 23.99 9.95 -8.33
CA ASN A 259 24.36 11.08 -9.19
C ASN A 259 25.64 11.78 -8.69
N GLU A 260 25.82 11.92 -7.37
CA GLU A 260 27.05 12.47 -6.79
C GLU A 260 28.28 11.60 -7.08
N PHE A 261 28.13 10.28 -7.00
CA PHE A 261 29.18 9.34 -7.42
C PHE A 261 29.49 9.47 -8.91
N LYS A 262 28.48 9.50 -9.79
CA LYS A 262 28.68 9.68 -11.24
C LYS A 262 29.45 10.96 -11.58
N ASN A 263 29.16 12.05 -10.88
CA ASN A 263 29.84 13.33 -11.08
C ASN A 263 31.25 13.35 -10.48
N ASN A 264 31.45 12.71 -9.34
CA ASN A 264 32.74 12.65 -8.65
C ASN A 264 33.02 11.25 -8.06
N PRO A 265 33.54 10.31 -8.86
CA PRO A 265 33.83 8.94 -8.42
C PRO A 265 35.00 8.92 -7.43
N THR A 266 34.71 8.89 -6.13
CA THR A 266 35.69 8.82 -5.03
C THR A 266 35.28 7.68 -4.10
N GLU A 267 36.22 7.15 -3.31
CA GLU A 267 35.89 6.08 -2.36
C GLU A 267 34.89 6.56 -1.30
N THR A 268 34.96 7.84 -0.92
CA THR A 268 33.99 8.48 -0.03
C THR A 268 32.58 8.46 -0.64
N ASN A 269 32.42 8.88 -1.89
CA ASN A 269 31.10 8.91 -2.55
C ASN A 269 30.57 7.49 -2.80
N LYS A 270 31.45 6.51 -3.04
CA LYS A 270 31.08 5.09 -3.14
C LYS A 270 30.53 4.56 -1.80
N ASN A 271 31.19 4.87 -0.70
CA ASN A 271 30.72 4.47 0.63
C ASN A 271 29.39 5.14 0.98
N GLN A 272 29.22 6.43 0.65
CA GLN A 272 27.94 7.13 0.82
C GLN A 272 26.82 6.51 -0.03
N LEU A 273 27.11 6.15 -1.28
CA LEU A 273 26.17 5.45 -2.14
C LEU A 273 25.80 4.08 -1.56
N LYS A 274 26.78 3.32 -1.06
CA LYS A 274 26.53 2.02 -0.41
C LYS A 274 25.62 2.16 0.80
N GLU A 275 25.91 3.08 1.70
CA GLU A 275 25.05 3.34 2.87
C GLU A 275 23.64 3.79 2.48
N ALA A 276 23.49 4.61 1.44
CA ALA A 276 22.18 5.05 0.96
C ALA A 276 21.40 3.90 0.31
N TYR A 277 22.07 3.07 -0.49
CA TYR A 277 21.48 1.91 -1.16
C TYR A 277 20.99 0.84 -0.17
N GLU A 278 21.79 0.52 0.85
CA GLU A 278 21.43 -0.48 1.86
C GLU A 278 20.24 -0.04 2.74
N ARG A 279 19.95 1.27 2.83
CA ARG A 279 18.76 1.80 3.53
C ARG A 279 17.47 1.71 2.72
N VAL A 280 17.54 1.56 1.40
CA VAL A 280 16.35 1.36 0.55
C VAL A 280 15.82 -0.07 0.78
N PRO A 281 14.51 -0.28 1.01
CA PRO A 281 13.92 -1.61 1.15
C PRO A 281 14.27 -2.51 -0.05
N GLU A 282 14.57 -3.79 0.19
CA GLU A 282 15.22 -4.65 -0.82
C GLU A 282 14.42 -4.74 -2.12
N HIS A 283 13.11 -4.98 -2.01
CA HIS A 283 12.20 -5.08 -3.15
C HIS A 283 12.04 -3.78 -3.94
N GLN A 284 12.39 -2.62 -3.36
CA GLN A 284 12.34 -1.34 -4.07
C GLN A 284 13.63 -0.99 -4.79
N ARG A 285 14.76 -1.60 -4.40
CA ARG A 285 16.08 -1.28 -4.96
C ARG A 285 16.10 -1.41 -6.47
N MET A 286 15.41 -2.41 -7.03
CA MET A 286 15.34 -2.64 -8.47
C MET A 286 14.81 -1.45 -9.28
N TYR A 287 14.08 -0.51 -8.65
CA TYR A 287 13.56 0.70 -9.30
C TYR A 287 14.54 1.90 -9.26
N LEU A 288 15.73 1.73 -8.67
CA LEU A 288 16.71 2.81 -8.55
C LEU A 288 17.38 3.18 -9.88
N GLY A 289 17.53 2.25 -10.81
CA GLY A 289 17.94 2.53 -12.19
C GLY A 289 16.77 2.50 -13.18
N ASP A 290 17.06 2.23 -14.44
CA ASP A 290 16.04 2.17 -15.50
C ASP A 290 15.39 0.77 -15.60
N MET A 291 14.36 0.66 -16.44
CA MET A 291 13.60 -0.58 -16.63
C MET A 291 14.45 -1.75 -17.13
N ASP A 292 15.55 -1.48 -17.85
CA ASP A 292 16.37 -2.50 -18.48
C ASP A 292 17.46 -2.99 -17.52
N THR A 293 18.20 -2.05 -16.94
CA THR A 293 19.36 -2.30 -16.08
C THR A 293 18.99 -2.51 -14.62
N LYS A 294 17.81 -2.02 -14.17
CA LYS A 294 17.41 -2.04 -12.76
C LYS A 294 18.49 -1.40 -11.90
N ASP A 295 18.87 -2.00 -10.77
CA ASP A 295 19.90 -1.48 -9.87
C ASP A 295 21.30 -2.05 -10.12
N ILE A 296 21.51 -2.77 -11.22
CA ILE A 296 22.78 -3.47 -11.48
C ILE A 296 23.97 -2.52 -11.53
N GLU A 297 23.80 -1.33 -12.10
CA GLU A 297 24.86 -0.32 -12.19
C GLU A 297 25.32 0.11 -10.78
N ILE A 298 24.36 0.32 -9.88
CA ILE A 298 24.64 0.68 -8.48
C ILE A 298 25.37 -0.47 -7.78
N ARG A 299 24.86 -1.71 -7.93
CA ARG A 299 25.49 -2.91 -7.36
C ARG A 299 26.93 -3.11 -7.84
N MET A 300 27.18 -2.92 -9.14
CA MET A 300 28.53 -3.01 -9.72
C MET A 300 29.49 -1.98 -9.12
N ILE A 301 29.01 -0.78 -8.81
CA ILE A 301 29.82 0.28 -8.17
C ILE A 301 30.16 -0.07 -6.71
N ILE A 302 29.18 -0.56 -5.94
CA ILE A 302 29.33 -0.75 -4.49
C ILE A 302 29.93 -2.11 -4.10
N TYR A 303 29.64 -3.18 -4.85
CA TYR A 303 30.06 -4.55 -4.55
C TYR A 303 31.09 -5.10 -5.56
N GLY A 304 31.21 -4.51 -6.75
CA GLY A 304 32.22 -4.85 -7.73
C GLY A 304 31.64 -5.26 -9.10
N LYS A 305 32.47 -5.19 -10.15
CA LYS A 305 32.06 -5.41 -11.56
C LYS A 305 31.45 -6.79 -11.81
N GLU A 306 31.80 -7.78 -11.01
CA GLU A 306 31.32 -9.17 -11.08
C GLU A 306 29.80 -9.27 -10.85
N GLU A 307 29.19 -8.28 -10.20
CA GLU A 307 27.75 -8.26 -9.96
C GLU A 307 26.91 -8.35 -11.25
N ILE A 308 27.46 -7.93 -12.39
CA ILE A 308 26.79 -8.04 -13.70
C ILE A 308 26.36 -9.48 -14.03
N GLU A 309 27.07 -10.49 -13.50
CA GLU A 309 26.74 -11.90 -13.71
C GLU A 309 25.42 -12.33 -13.03
N ASN A 310 24.94 -11.54 -12.07
CA ASN A 310 23.67 -11.76 -11.38
C ASN A 310 22.48 -11.10 -12.10
N TRP A 311 22.71 -10.36 -13.18
CA TRP A 311 21.64 -9.71 -13.94
C TRP A 311 20.99 -10.69 -14.93
N SER A 312 19.65 -10.72 -14.95
CA SER A 312 18.89 -11.68 -15.75
C SER A 312 19.20 -11.63 -17.25
N HIS A 313 19.48 -10.45 -17.81
CA HIS A 313 19.85 -10.31 -19.22
C HIS A 313 21.24 -10.88 -19.53
N TYR A 314 22.19 -10.73 -18.59
CA TYR A 314 23.52 -11.32 -18.71
C TYR A 314 23.45 -12.85 -18.67
N GLN A 315 22.67 -13.40 -17.73
CA GLN A 315 22.47 -14.85 -17.60
C GLN A 315 21.82 -15.44 -18.86
N LEU A 316 20.77 -14.79 -19.36
CA LEU A 316 20.08 -15.22 -20.59
C LEU A 316 21.01 -15.17 -21.81
N ALA A 317 21.77 -14.08 -22.00
CA ALA A 317 22.73 -13.97 -23.10
C ALA A 317 23.81 -15.06 -23.03
N LYS A 318 24.31 -15.34 -21.82
CA LYS A 318 25.29 -16.42 -21.59
C LYS A 318 24.73 -17.80 -21.91
N GLU A 319 23.48 -18.08 -21.56
CA GLU A 319 22.80 -19.35 -21.88
C GLU A 319 22.55 -19.51 -23.39
N LEU A 320 22.20 -18.42 -24.08
CA LEU A 320 21.94 -18.43 -25.52
C LEU A 320 23.23 -18.38 -26.36
N GLY A 321 24.38 -18.10 -25.75
CA GLY A 321 25.66 -17.92 -26.45
C GLY A 321 25.74 -16.59 -27.22
N ASP A 322 24.92 -15.62 -26.82
CA ASP A 322 24.87 -14.27 -27.41
C ASP A 322 26.01 -13.38 -26.88
N GLU A 323 26.16 -12.20 -27.47
CA GLU A 323 27.09 -11.18 -26.97
C GLU A 323 26.68 -10.74 -25.56
N LEU A 324 27.62 -10.82 -24.62
CA LEU A 324 27.35 -10.50 -23.22
C LEU A 324 27.16 -8.99 -23.06
N PRO A 325 26.06 -8.56 -22.40
CA PRO A 325 25.82 -7.15 -22.21
C PRO A 325 26.90 -6.56 -21.28
N ASN A 326 27.34 -5.34 -21.59
CA ASN A 326 28.37 -4.65 -20.85
C ASN A 326 27.83 -3.30 -20.34
N ILE A 327 28.10 -3.00 -19.07
CA ILE A 327 27.71 -1.75 -18.44
C ILE A 327 28.98 -1.04 -17.99
N GLN A 328 29.21 0.15 -18.55
CA GLN A 328 30.36 0.97 -18.17
C GLN A 328 30.07 1.69 -16.85
N ILE A 329 30.89 1.43 -15.84
CA ILE A 329 30.85 2.15 -14.56
C ILE A 329 32.01 3.16 -14.48
N PRO A 330 31.82 4.35 -13.87
CA PRO A 330 32.91 5.30 -13.66
C PRO A 330 34.06 4.71 -12.84
N GLU A 331 35.30 4.97 -13.24
CA GLU A 331 36.49 4.58 -12.47
C GLU A 331 36.73 5.53 -11.28
N ILE A 332 37.14 4.97 -10.14
CA ILE A 332 37.35 5.73 -8.90
C ILE A 332 38.64 6.54 -9.01
N LYS A 333 38.53 7.87 -8.92
CA LYS A 333 39.63 8.83 -9.14
C LYS A 333 40.76 8.73 -8.10
N ASP A 334 40.51 8.17 -6.92
CA ASP A 334 41.48 8.10 -5.83
C ASP A 334 42.45 6.90 -5.89
N GLU A 335 42.21 5.93 -6.79
CA GLU A 335 43.14 4.79 -6.98
C GLU A 335 44.47 5.21 -7.64
N GLU A 336 44.47 6.28 -8.45
CA GLU A 336 45.67 6.75 -9.15
C GLU A 336 46.74 7.38 -8.21
N LYS A 337 46.38 7.72 -6.97
CA LYS A 337 47.32 8.34 -6.01
C LYS A 337 48.03 7.36 -5.08
N ARG A 338 47.66 6.07 -5.06
CA ARG A 338 48.33 5.05 -4.22
C ARG A 338 49.45 4.29 -4.93
N ASN A 339 49.64 4.51 -6.24
CA ASN A 339 50.66 3.84 -7.05
C ASN A 339 51.75 4.79 -7.61
N LYS A 340 52.11 5.86 -6.89
CA LYS A 340 53.28 6.70 -7.23
C LYS A 340 54.29 6.77 -6.11
#